data_AF-A0A8J3Q4D9-F1
#
_entry.id   AF-A0A8J3Q4D9-F1
#
_cell.length_a   1.000
_cell.length_b   1.000
_cell.length_c   1.000
_cell.angle_alpha   90.00
_cell.angle_beta   90.00
_cell.angle_gamma   90.00
#
_symmetry.space_group_name_H-M   'P 1'
#
loop_
_entity.id
_entity.type
_entity.pdbx_description
1 polymer ?
#
loop_
_entity_poly.entity_id
_entity_poly.type
_entity_poly.pdbx_seq_one_letter_code
_entity_poly.pdbx_strand_id
1 'polypeptide(L)'
;MTAARLRQAYVDDLTRAWTTFRATYPDHNPYALVVYGMGCGDADLVPHVLTEQGLAEVAQDYVDGGHHDTLEEAREDLRYSVEDSPLAADFHELAAAGAVSAYLGSLDDEPDTDSAASAVIAALRELDRREFFGTGAVRDQLVLVILDEGDDELAQRSAIELNPPLVAQRFVEQIRTEGDYASCDTLAVAADGKRIYTAGSIANPQAGSGSHEEFLGQLVAYDLHGVSLIKRWAYEIPGWGDSFRQVACSGSAGTVYALRCQYLDSGARAVVMRFDAADGRLIDQGELPGEPASMAVMADGSEIAVSMFEGLLYQLDADLQAMDPIRLAQRAGGLRYLRGGELLIATDDGVLQLDPGSTLPRQVFPFRAFRLSTNDSETMLAVSQWPQIHGQDVEFGASVVPLPGLSPVRSFLLPDHQAVTAELSADGRRLALIALALNSARKHIIVFETETGQELIRLRADHLIGDLAFLPDGSALVVPTSGATTGPPLKILPIS
;
A
#
# COMPACT_ATOMS: atom_id res chain seq x y z
N MET A 1 -35.46 -15.60 31.01
CA MET A 1 -34.77 -16.29 29.90
C MET A 1 -33.44 -16.81 30.38
N THR A 2 -32.99 -18.00 29.96
CA THR A 2 -31.67 -18.49 30.38
C THR A 2 -30.74 -18.55 29.17
N ALA A 3 -29.58 -17.89 29.26
CA ALA A 3 -28.49 -18.01 28.29
C ALA A 3 -28.14 -19.48 27.96
N ALA A 4 -28.38 -20.39 28.92
CA ALA A 4 -28.24 -21.83 28.73
C ALA A 4 -29.17 -22.42 27.65
N ARG A 5 -30.42 -21.93 27.50
CA ARG A 5 -31.34 -22.41 26.46
C ARG A 5 -30.93 -21.93 25.08
N LEU A 6 -30.56 -20.64 24.95
CA LEU A 6 -30.06 -20.09 23.69
C LEU A 6 -28.77 -20.80 23.26
N ARG A 7 -27.82 -21.00 24.20
CA ARG A 7 -26.61 -21.79 23.94
C ARG A 7 -26.94 -23.20 23.45
N GLN A 8 -27.89 -23.89 24.09
CA GLN A 8 -28.27 -25.24 23.67
C GLN A 8 -28.88 -25.24 22.26
N ALA A 9 -29.72 -24.26 21.94
CA ALA A 9 -30.27 -24.10 20.60
C ALA A 9 -29.15 -23.94 19.55
N TYR A 10 -28.14 -23.11 19.84
CA TYR A 10 -26.95 -23.00 18.98
C TYR A 10 -26.15 -24.30 18.88
N VAL A 11 -25.96 -25.06 19.97
CA VAL A 11 -25.32 -26.38 19.91
C VAL A 11 -26.06 -27.31 18.94
N ASP A 12 -27.38 -27.33 19.02
CA ASP A 12 -28.22 -28.19 18.17
C ASP A 12 -28.14 -27.77 16.70
N ASP A 13 -28.24 -26.47 16.40
CA ASP A 13 -28.18 -25.96 15.03
C ASP A 13 -26.78 -26.08 14.40
N LEU A 14 -25.71 -25.81 15.15
CA LEU A 14 -24.33 -26.01 14.69
C LEU A 14 -24.04 -27.48 14.41
N THR A 15 -24.50 -28.38 15.31
CA THR A 15 -24.36 -29.83 15.12
C THR A 15 -25.06 -30.27 13.84
N ARG A 16 -26.29 -29.78 13.62
CA ARG A 16 -27.09 -30.09 12.44
C ARG A 16 -26.45 -29.54 11.17
N ALA A 17 -26.03 -28.28 11.15
CA ALA A 17 -25.37 -27.65 10.01
C ALA A 17 -24.11 -28.43 9.59
N TRP A 18 -23.21 -28.71 10.55
CA TRP A 18 -21.99 -29.47 10.27
C TRP A 18 -22.27 -30.90 9.81
N THR A 19 -23.21 -31.60 10.46
CA THR A 19 -23.55 -32.99 10.09
C THR A 19 -24.16 -33.05 8.69
N THR A 20 -25.09 -32.15 8.38
CA THR A 20 -25.70 -32.03 7.04
C THR A 20 -24.63 -31.72 6.00
N PHE A 21 -23.75 -30.76 6.27
CA PHE A 21 -22.62 -30.44 5.39
C PHE A 21 -21.76 -31.66 5.07
N ARG A 22 -21.29 -32.38 6.11
CA ARG A 22 -20.42 -33.55 5.92
C ARG A 22 -21.12 -34.69 5.18
N ALA A 23 -22.44 -34.78 5.26
CA ALA A 23 -23.23 -35.78 4.55
C ALA A 23 -23.48 -35.39 3.08
N THR A 24 -23.83 -34.12 2.81
CA THR A 24 -24.16 -33.62 1.47
C THR A 24 -22.91 -33.38 0.63
N TYR A 25 -21.83 -32.90 1.25
CA TYR A 25 -20.58 -32.47 0.59
C TYR A 25 -19.36 -33.22 1.14
N PRO A 26 -19.31 -34.57 1.06
CA PRO A 26 -18.26 -35.37 1.69
C PRO A 26 -16.85 -35.10 1.15
N ASP A 27 -16.77 -34.68 -0.12
CA ASP A 27 -15.52 -34.39 -0.83
C ASP A 27 -15.06 -32.93 -0.71
N HIS A 28 -15.85 -32.08 -0.06
CA HIS A 28 -15.47 -30.70 0.17
C HIS A 28 -14.53 -30.58 1.38
N ASN A 29 -13.55 -29.69 1.25
CA ASN A 29 -12.57 -29.38 2.29
C ASN A 29 -13.00 -28.07 2.97
N PRO A 30 -13.59 -28.14 4.18
CA PRO A 30 -13.99 -26.93 4.90
C PRO A 30 -12.76 -26.21 5.43
N TYR A 31 -12.71 -24.89 5.26
CA TYR A 31 -11.68 -24.03 5.88
C TYR A 31 -12.27 -23.05 6.90
N ALA A 32 -13.58 -22.82 6.91
CA ALA A 32 -14.25 -22.07 7.97
C ALA A 32 -15.65 -22.61 8.28
N LEU A 33 -16.00 -22.61 9.56
CA LEU A 33 -17.38 -22.65 10.05
C LEU A 33 -17.68 -21.26 10.61
N VAL A 34 -18.48 -20.52 9.86
CA VAL A 34 -18.85 -19.14 10.17
C VAL A 34 -20.25 -19.15 10.77
N VAL A 35 -20.48 -18.35 11.81
CA VAL A 35 -21.85 -17.99 12.20
C VAL A 35 -22.06 -16.54 11.79
N TYR A 36 -22.91 -16.34 10.79
CA TYR A 36 -23.06 -15.09 10.06
C TYR A 36 -24.32 -14.32 10.48
N GLY A 37 -24.18 -13.02 10.74
CA GLY A 37 -25.29 -12.08 10.91
C GLY A 37 -25.45 -11.22 9.65
N MET A 38 -26.69 -10.95 9.25
CA MET A 38 -27.02 -10.13 8.06
C MET A 38 -27.08 -8.62 8.36
N GLY A 39 -26.30 -8.13 9.33
CA GLY A 39 -26.10 -6.70 9.55
C GLY A 39 -27.38 -5.89 9.80
N CYS A 40 -27.99 -5.98 10.98
CA CYS A 40 -29.07 -5.07 11.42
C CYS A 40 -29.17 -4.92 12.95
N GLY A 41 -28.20 -5.46 13.71
CA GLY A 41 -28.35 -5.62 15.15
C GLY A 41 -29.34 -6.72 15.55
N ASP A 42 -29.77 -7.53 14.58
CA ASP A 42 -30.64 -8.68 14.79
C ASP A 42 -29.83 -9.85 15.39
N ALA A 43 -30.45 -10.61 16.28
CA ALA A 43 -29.81 -11.75 16.95
C ALA A 43 -29.75 -13.04 16.10
N ASP A 44 -30.12 -12.95 14.82
CA ASP A 44 -30.23 -14.09 13.92
C ASP A 44 -28.87 -14.46 13.32
N LEU A 45 -28.06 -15.15 14.12
CA LEU A 45 -26.75 -15.65 13.74
C LEU A 45 -26.89 -17.06 13.13
N VAL A 46 -26.61 -17.18 11.83
CA VAL A 46 -26.84 -18.41 11.05
C VAL A 46 -25.53 -19.16 10.80
N PRO A 47 -25.46 -20.49 11.04
CA PRO A 47 -24.24 -21.25 10.77
C PRO A 47 -24.06 -21.59 9.28
N HIS A 48 -22.90 -21.25 8.73
CA HIS A 48 -22.45 -21.53 7.35
C HIS A 48 -21.10 -22.26 7.35
N VAL A 49 -20.89 -23.14 6.36
CA VAL A 49 -19.59 -23.77 6.12
C VAL A 49 -19.00 -23.26 4.81
N LEU A 50 -17.78 -22.71 4.88
CA LEU A 50 -17.02 -22.27 3.72
C LEU A 50 -15.98 -23.35 3.33
N THR A 51 -15.83 -23.58 2.02
CA THR A 51 -15.05 -24.70 1.48
C THR A 51 -14.11 -24.27 0.37
N GLU A 52 -12.95 -24.91 0.26
CA GLU A 52 -11.94 -24.57 -0.76
C GLU A 52 -12.50 -24.73 -2.19
N GLN A 53 -13.40 -25.69 -2.38
CA GLN A 53 -14.12 -25.94 -3.63
C GLN A 53 -15.08 -24.80 -3.96
N GLY A 54 -15.93 -24.41 -3.00
CA GLY A 54 -16.86 -23.30 -3.20
C GLY A 54 -16.14 -21.97 -3.45
N LEU A 55 -15.03 -21.73 -2.73
CA LEU A 55 -14.19 -20.56 -2.96
C LEU A 55 -13.54 -20.57 -4.36
N ALA A 56 -13.09 -21.73 -4.85
CA ALA A 56 -12.52 -21.83 -6.19
C ALA A 56 -13.56 -21.58 -7.29
N GLU A 57 -14.79 -22.08 -7.10
CA GLU A 57 -15.91 -21.89 -8.01
C GLU A 57 -16.27 -20.40 -8.11
N VAL A 58 -16.58 -19.76 -6.99
CA VAL A 58 -17.00 -18.35 -7.01
C VAL A 58 -15.88 -17.40 -7.46
N ALA A 59 -14.63 -17.67 -7.07
CA ALA A 59 -13.51 -16.86 -7.51
C ALA A 59 -13.29 -16.96 -9.04
N GLN A 60 -13.52 -18.14 -9.63
CA GLN A 60 -13.46 -18.29 -11.08
C GLN A 60 -14.58 -17.53 -11.78
N ASP A 61 -15.81 -17.57 -11.24
CA ASP A 61 -16.94 -16.81 -11.78
C ASP A 61 -16.68 -15.30 -11.77
N TYR A 62 -16.05 -14.78 -10.69
CA TYR A 62 -15.67 -13.37 -10.60
C TYR A 62 -14.59 -12.98 -11.61
N VAL A 63 -13.59 -13.84 -11.84
CA VAL A 63 -12.56 -13.62 -12.88
C VAL A 63 -13.18 -13.65 -14.27
N ASP A 64 -14.04 -14.62 -14.55
CA ASP A 64 -14.74 -14.74 -15.84
C ASP A 64 -15.67 -13.54 -16.09
N GLY A 65 -16.22 -12.95 -15.02
CA GLY A 65 -17.00 -11.70 -15.03
C GLY A 65 -16.16 -10.43 -15.19
N GLY A 66 -14.83 -10.52 -15.10
CA GLY A 66 -13.91 -9.38 -15.16
C GLY A 66 -13.93 -8.51 -13.90
N HIS A 67 -14.34 -9.08 -12.76
CA HIS A 67 -14.28 -8.42 -11.45
C HIS A 67 -12.89 -8.47 -10.84
N HIS A 68 -12.11 -9.51 -11.15
CA HIS A 68 -10.70 -9.66 -10.78
C HIS A 68 -9.87 -10.09 -11.99
N ASP A 69 -8.59 -9.73 -11.98
CA ASP A 69 -7.66 -10.08 -13.06
C ASP A 69 -7.17 -11.53 -12.94
N THR A 70 -7.10 -12.07 -11.72
CA THR A 70 -6.57 -13.42 -11.44
C THR A 70 -7.41 -14.21 -10.45
N LEU A 71 -7.34 -15.54 -10.56
CA LEU A 71 -8.03 -16.45 -9.64
C LEU A 71 -7.47 -16.36 -8.20
N GLU A 72 -6.20 -16.06 -8.03
CA GLU A 72 -5.58 -15.96 -6.70
C GLU A 72 -6.09 -14.73 -5.94
N GLU A 73 -6.12 -13.57 -6.60
CA GLU A 73 -6.71 -12.32 -6.09
C GLU A 73 -8.18 -12.53 -5.69
N ALA A 74 -9.00 -13.07 -6.59
CA ALA A 74 -10.41 -13.34 -6.29
C ALA A 74 -10.59 -14.30 -5.10
N ARG A 75 -9.70 -15.30 -4.95
CA ARG A 75 -9.75 -16.23 -3.81
C ARG A 75 -9.34 -15.58 -2.50
N GLU A 76 -8.46 -14.59 -2.52
CA GLU A 76 -8.08 -13.83 -1.32
C GLU A 76 -9.23 -12.94 -0.86
N ASP A 77 -9.80 -12.16 -1.78
CA ASP A 77 -10.87 -11.19 -1.49
C ASP A 77 -12.17 -11.88 -1.06
N LEU A 78 -12.53 -13.00 -1.71
CA LEU A 78 -13.79 -13.72 -1.43
C LEU A 78 -13.65 -14.75 -0.30
N ARG A 79 -12.47 -14.92 0.31
CA ARG A 79 -12.18 -16.04 1.22
C ARG A 79 -13.18 -16.15 2.38
N TYR A 80 -13.67 -15.04 2.91
CA TYR A 80 -14.63 -15.05 4.01
C TYR A 80 -15.98 -14.45 3.63
N SER A 81 -16.26 -14.26 2.33
CA SER A 81 -17.58 -13.83 1.87
C SER A 81 -18.59 -14.95 2.03
N VAL A 82 -19.48 -14.82 3.01
CA VAL A 82 -20.56 -15.79 3.25
C VAL A 82 -21.63 -15.69 2.18
N GLU A 83 -21.97 -14.47 1.76
CA GLU A 83 -23.03 -14.21 0.77
C GLU A 83 -22.69 -14.77 -0.61
N ASP A 84 -21.42 -14.68 -1.00
CA ASP A 84 -20.92 -15.18 -2.28
C ASP A 84 -20.70 -16.70 -2.26
N SER A 85 -20.76 -17.35 -1.10
CA SER A 85 -20.59 -18.80 -1.02
C SER A 85 -21.69 -19.51 -1.81
N PRO A 86 -21.36 -20.46 -2.71
CA PRO A 86 -22.37 -21.24 -3.43
C PRO A 86 -23.24 -22.09 -2.49
N LEU A 87 -22.82 -22.25 -1.23
CA LEU A 87 -23.57 -23.00 -0.21
C LEU A 87 -24.45 -22.10 0.67
N ALA A 88 -24.44 -20.77 0.50
CA ALA A 88 -25.11 -19.84 1.41
C ALA A 88 -26.62 -20.12 1.55
N ALA A 89 -27.31 -20.33 0.42
CA ALA A 89 -28.75 -20.60 0.37
C ALA A 89 -29.14 -21.87 1.16
N ASP A 90 -28.37 -22.95 1.02
CA ASP A 90 -28.63 -24.22 1.72
C ASP A 90 -28.64 -24.05 3.24
N PHE A 91 -27.71 -23.25 3.77
CA PHE A 91 -27.59 -23.01 5.20
C PHE A 91 -28.64 -22.05 5.74
N HIS A 92 -29.07 -21.05 4.98
CA HIS A 92 -30.21 -20.21 5.34
C HIS A 92 -31.51 -21.03 5.45
N GLU A 93 -31.78 -21.90 4.46
CA GLU A 93 -32.95 -22.79 4.52
C GLU A 93 -32.89 -23.74 5.73
N LEU A 94 -31.70 -24.28 6.02
CA LEU A 94 -31.51 -25.14 7.18
C LEU A 94 -31.77 -24.39 8.49
N ALA A 95 -31.25 -23.17 8.63
CA ALA A 95 -31.38 -22.37 9.84
C ALA A 95 -32.79 -21.87 10.09
N ALA A 96 -33.55 -21.54 9.04
CA ALA A 96 -34.98 -21.18 9.16
C ALA A 96 -35.82 -22.28 9.82
N ALA A 97 -35.39 -23.54 9.72
CA ALA A 97 -36.02 -24.68 10.38
C ALA A 97 -35.36 -25.04 11.73
N GLY A 98 -34.54 -24.15 12.30
CA GLY A 98 -33.63 -24.43 13.42
C GLY A 98 -34.16 -24.22 14.82
N ALA A 99 -33.42 -24.79 15.77
CA ALA A 99 -33.68 -24.65 17.19
C ALA A 99 -33.53 -23.19 17.65
N VAL A 100 -32.60 -22.42 17.06
CA VAL A 100 -32.41 -20.99 17.32
C VAL A 100 -33.61 -20.20 16.83
N SER A 101 -34.01 -20.35 15.56
CA SER A 101 -35.20 -19.69 15.02
C SER A 101 -36.47 -20.00 15.83
N ALA A 102 -36.69 -21.28 16.17
CA ALA A 102 -37.80 -21.69 17.03
C ALA A 102 -37.71 -21.11 18.45
N TYR A 103 -36.50 -20.97 19.00
CA TYR A 103 -36.28 -20.36 20.29
C TYR A 103 -36.55 -18.85 20.25
N LEU A 104 -35.98 -18.12 19.29
CA LEU A 104 -36.16 -16.68 19.09
C LEU A 104 -37.64 -16.33 18.88
N GLY A 105 -38.35 -17.07 18.03
CA GLY A 105 -39.79 -16.90 17.82
C GLY A 105 -40.67 -17.22 19.04
N SER A 106 -40.10 -17.78 20.11
CA SER A 106 -40.80 -18.02 21.39
C SER A 106 -40.55 -16.94 22.44
N LEU A 107 -39.69 -15.96 22.16
CA LEU A 107 -39.35 -14.88 23.08
C LEU A 107 -40.28 -13.68 22.89
N ASP A 108 -40.54 -12.97 23.99
CA ASP A 108 -41.24 -11.68 23.95
C ASP A 108 -40.31 -10.55 23.48
N ASP A 109 -39.01 -10.65 23.81
CA ASP A 109 -37.94 -9.75 23.39
C ASP A 109 -36.74 -10.55 22.87
N GLU A 110 -36.17 -10.15 21.74
CA GLU A 110 -34.97 -10.76 21.19
C GLU A 110 -33.73 -10.44 22.05
N PRO A 111 -32.77 -11.37 22.19
CA PRO A 111 -31.52 -11.08 22.88
C PRO A 111 -30.72 -10.03 22.10
N ASP A 112 -29.91 -9.22 22.80
CA ASP A 112 -28.95 -8.37 22.11
C ASP A 112 -27.85 -9.18 21.41
N THR A 113 -27.18 -8.55 20.44
CA THR A 113 -26.10 -9.15 19.62
C THR A 113 -24.99 -9.73 20.49
N ASP A 114 -24.59 -9.06 21.58
CA ASP A 114 -23.54 -9.55 22.48
C ASP A 114 -23.95 -10.82 23.24
N SER A 115 -25.21 -10.91 23.67
CA SER A 115 -25.78 -12.10 24.32
C SER A 115 -25.89 -13.27 23.36
N ALA A 116 -26.30 -13.01 22.11
CA ALA A 116 -26.34 -14.00 21.04
C ALA A 116 -24.92 -14.51 20.71
N ALA A 117 -23.98 -13.60 20.46
CA ALA A 117 -22.58 -13.91 20.20
C ALA A 117 -21.93 -14.71 21.34
N SER A 118 -22.19 -14.32 22.59
CA SER A 118 -21.71 -15.06 23.78
C SER A 118 -22.25 -16.48 23.83
N ALA A 119 -23.52 -16.68 23.47
CA ALA A 119 -24.13 -18.01 23.40
C ALA A 119 -23.53 -18.87 22.28
N VAL A 120 -23.27 -18.28 21.11
CA VAL A 120 -22.60 -18.93 19.97
C VAL A 120 -21.16 -19.33 20.35
N ILE A 121 -20.37 -18.42 20.92
CA ILE A 121 -19.00 -18.72 21.37
C ILE A 121 -19.00 -19.88 22.36
N ALA A 122 -19.93 -19.88 23.31
CA ALA A 122 -20.05 -20.96 24.28
C ALA A 122 -20.44 -22.31 23.63
N ALA A 123 -21.32 -22.29 22.63
CA ALA A 123 -21.73 -23.47 21.88
C ALA A 123 -20.59 -24.05 21.02
N LEU A 124 -19.88 -23.21 20.26
CA LEU A 124 -18.72 -23.61 19.46
C LEU A 124 -17.61 -24.18 20.34
N ARG A 125 -17.29 -23.54 21.49
CA ARG A 125 -16.32 -24.09 22.47
C ARG A 125 -16.74 -25.45 23.01
N GLU A 126 -18.03 -25.68 23.23
CA GLU A 126 -18.53 -26.96 23.70
C GLU A 126 -18.34 -28.06 22.65
N LEU A 127 -18.67 -27.77 21.39
CA LEU A 127 -18.50 -28.70 20.27
C LEU A 127 -17.02 -28.97 19.98
N ASP A 128 -16.18 -27.93 20.00
CA ASP A 128 -14.75 -28.06 19.74
C ASP A 128 -14.03 -28.88 20.83
N ARG A 129 -14.40 -28.69 22.10
CA ARG A 129 -13.89 -29.51 23.22
C ARG A 129 -14.29 -30.99 23.11
N ARG A 130 -15.37 -31.29 22.39
CA ARG A 130 -15.80 -32.66 22.07
C ARG A 130 -15.14 -33.21 20.82
N GLU A 131 -14.15 -32.49 20.27
CA GLU A 131 -13.44 -32.84 19.04
C GLU A 131 -14.38 -32.97 17.83
N PHE A 132 -15.54 -32.30 17.88
CA PHE A 132 -16.59 -32.45 16.86
C PHE A 132 -16.15 -31.95 15.48
N PHE A 133 -15.25 -30.97 15.45
CA PHE A 133 -14.65 -30.40 14.25
C PHE A 133 -13.30 -31.04 13.87
N GLY A 134 -12.96 -32.17 14.50
CA GLY A 134 -11.70 -32.87 14.31
C GLY A 134 -10.62 -32.48 15.34
N THR A 135 -9.41 -32.99 15.12
CA THR A 135 -8.26 -32.81 16.01
C THR A 135 -6.97 -32.56 15.22
N GLY A 136 -5.98 -31.92 15.84
CA GLY A 136 -4.66 -31.71 15.25
C GLY A 136 -4.73 -30.95 13.92
N ALA A 137 -4.00 -31.43 12.91
CA ALA A 137 -3.90 -30.74 11.62
C ALA A 137 -5.25 -30.49 10.92
N VAL A 138 -6.24 -31.37 11.11
CA VAL A 138 -7.59 -31.17 10.54
C VAL A 138 -8.27 -29.97 11.22
N ARG A 139 -8.14 -29.86 12.54
CA ARG A 139 -8.70 -28.74 13.31
C ARG A 139 -7.96 -27.43 13.03
N ASP A 140 -6.65 -27.49 12.80
CA ASP A 140 -5.81 -26.33 12.49
C ASP A 140 -6.08 -25.73 11.09
N GLN A 141 -6.75 -26.49 10.22
CA GLN A 141 -7.21 -26.01 8.91
C GLN A 141 -8.53 -25.23 8.99
N LEU A 142 -9.33 -25.48 10.03
CA LEU A 142 -10.66 -24.89 10.18
C LEU A 142 -10.63 -23.63 11.05
N VAL A 143 -11.21 -22.54 10.59
CA VAL A 143 -11.50 -21.35 11.39
C VAL A 143 -12.93 -21.43 11.92
N LEU A 144 -13.11 -21.25 13.23
CA LEU A 144 -14.43 -21.05 13.86
C LEU A 144 -14.59 -19.55 14.14
N VAL A 145 -15.58 -18.89 13.57
CA VAL A 145 -15.70 -17.43 13.70
C VAL A 145 -17.15 -16.97 13.63
N ILE A 146 -17.43 -15.82 14.23
CA ILE A 146 -18.68 -15.08 14.05
C ILE A 146 -18.38 -13.91 13.13
N LEU A 147 -19.10 -13.79 12.01
CA LEU A 147 -19.01 -12.65 11.11
C LEU A 147 -20.34 -11.90 11.17
N ASP A 148 -20.29 -10.58 11.30
CA ASP A 148 -21.45 -9.71 11.16
C ASP A 148 -21.01 -8.51 10.31
N GLU A 149 -21.89 -8.02 9.45
CA GLU A 149 -21.51 -6.97 8.51
C GLU A 149 -21.04 -5.71 9.23
N GLY A 150 -19.78 -5.33 9.01
CA GLY A 150 -19.18 -4.14 9.60
C GLY A 150 -18.73 -4.27 11.06
N ASP A 151 -18.75 -5.46 11.66
CA ASP A 151 -18.25 -5.71 13.01
C ASP A 151 -16.95 -6.55 13.01
N ASP A 152 -15.86 -5.92 12.55
CA ASP A 152 -14.51 -6.51 12.57
C ASP A 152 -14.05 -6.85 14.01
N GLU A 153 -14.54 -6.13 15.03
CA GLU A 153 -14.19 -6.38 16.43
C GLU A 153 -14.76 -7.72 16.90
N LEU A 154 -16.02 -8.01 16.60
CA LEU A 154 -16.66 -9.29 16.89
C LEU A 154 -15.98 -10.45 16.13
N ALA A 155 -15.63 -10.25 14.87
CA ALA A 155 -14.91 -11.24 14.07
C ALA A 155 -13.55 -11.58 14.70
N GLN A 156 -12.75 -10.57 15.03
CA GLN A 156 -11.44 -10.77 15.66
C GLN A 156 -11.57 -11.40 17.06
N ARG A 157 -12.47 -10.88 17.90
CA ARG A 157 -12.74 -11.41 19.25
C ARG A 157 -13.12 -12.88 19.21
N SER A 158 -14.10 -13.23 18.38
CA SER A 158 -14.58 -14.61 18.27
C SER A 158 -13.50 -15.54 17.73
N ALA A 159 -12.73 -15.13 16.72
CA ALA A 159 -11.63 -15.92 16.18
C ALA A 159 -10.53 -16.23 17.22
N ILE A 160 -10.13 -15.22 18.01
CA ILE A 160 -9.16 -15.37 19.10
C ILE A 160 -9.69 -16.32 20.20
N GLU A 161 -10.97 -16.21 20.51
CA GLU A 161 -11.61 -16.97 21.57
C GLU A 161 -11.89 -18.44 21.24
N LEU A 162 -12.01 -18.77 19.95
CA LEU A 162 -12.49 -20.05 19.45
C LEU A 162 -11.41 -20.94 18.83
N ASN A 163 -10.26 -20.39 18.43
CA ASN A 163 -9.29 -21.12 17.62
C ASN A 163 -7.93 -21.28 18.31
N PRO A 164 -7.13 -22.28 17.90
CA PRO A 164 -5.71 -22.33 18.25
C PRO A 164 -4.99 -21.02 17.88
N PRO A 165 -3.98 -20.58 18.65
CA PRO A 165 -3.37 -19.26 18.46
C PRO A 165 -2.91 -18.96 17.03
N LEU A 166 -2.30 -19.93 16.34
CA LEU A 166 -1.83 -19.75 14.95
C LEU A 166 -2.99 -19.61 13.96
N VAL A 167 -4.12 -20.27 14.21
CA VAL A 167 -5.32 -20.18 13.35
C VAL A 167 -5.99 -18.83 13.54
N ALA A 168 -6.13 -18.38 14.79
CA ALA A 168 -6.66 -17.07 15.12
C ALA A 168 -5.79 -15.95 14.52
N GLN A 169 -4.46 -16.05 14.67
CA GLN A 169 -3.53 -15.09 14.09
C GLN A 169 -3.68 -15.01 12.57
N ARG A 170 -3.67 -16.17 11.88
CA ARG A 170 -3.86 -16.22 10.42
C ARG A 170 -5.16 -15.55 9.98
N PHE A 171 -6.26 -15.81 10.69
CA PHE A 171 -7.55 -15.20 10.37
C PHE A 171 -7.53 -13.67 10.57
N VAL A 172 -7.07 -13.19 11.74
CA VAL A 172 -7.01 -11.76 12.05
C VAL A 172 -6.12 -11.01 11.07
N GLU A 173 -5.00 -11.60 10.65
CA GLU A 173 -4.13 -11.02 9.62
C GLU A 173 -4.82 -10.93 8.25
N GLN A 174 -5.67 -11.91 7.90
CA GLN A 174 -6.38 -11.95 6.61
C GLN A 174 -7.58 -11.00 6.53
N ILE A 175 -8.32 -10.79 7.63
CA ILE A 175 -9.50 -9.91 7.64
C ILE A 175 -9.18 -8.48 8.06
N ARG A 176 -7.90 -8.16 8.31
CA ARG A 176 -7.52 -6.82 8.73
C ARG A 176 -7.76 -5.85 7.58
N THR A 177 -8.89 -5.13 7.63
CA THR A 177 -9.13 -3.98 6.77
C THR A 177 -8.05 -2.95 7.06
N GLU A 178 -7.20 -2.72 6.07
CA GLU A 178 -6.18 -1.70 6.17
C GLU A 178 -6.92 -0.36 6.07
N GLY A 179 -6.86 0.46 7.11
CA GLY A 179 -7.64 1.69 7.18
C GLY A 179 -7.49 2.53 5.91
N ASP A 180 -8.54 3.26 5.54
CA ASP A 180 -8.62 3.98 4.27
C ASP A 180 -7.32 4.73 3.96
N TYR A 181 -6.66 4.34 2.88
CA TYR A 181 -5.47 5.03 2.43
C TYR A 181 -5.86 6.44 2.00
N ALA A 182 -5.20 7.45 2.56
CA ALA A 182 -5.49 8.84 2.25
C ALA A 182 -4.61 9.35 1.10
N SER A 183 -3.31 9.02 1.13
CA SER A 183 -2.37 9.39 0.07
C SER A 183 -1.21 8.41 -0.05
N CYS A 184 -0.71 8.25 -1.27
CA CYS A 184 0.65 7.80 -1.53
C CYS A 184 1.41 8.93 -2.23
N ASP A 185 2.39 9.51 -1.54
CA ASP A 185 3.07 10.73 -1.99
C ASP A 185 4.37 10.44 -2.73
N THR A 186 5.01 9.32 -2.42
CA THR A 186 6.29 8.89 -2.99
C THR A 186 6.41 7.38 -2.99
N LEU A 187 7.17 6.83 -3.93
CA LEU A 187 7.45 5.40 -4.01
C LEU A 187 8.89 5.09 -4.42
N ALA A 188 9.33 3.88 -4.13
CA ALA A 188 10.58 3.31 -4.62
C ALA A 188 10.37 1.85 -5.00
N VAL A 189 10.97 1.43 -6.11
CA VAL A 189 10.96 0.03 -6.55
C VAL A 189 12.31 -0.59 -6.20
N ALA A 190 12.30 -1.77 -5.59
CA ALA A 190 13.52 -2.51 -5.33
C ALA A 190 14.22 -2.89 -6.64
N ALA A 191 15.56 -2.98 -6.61
CA ALA A 191 16.35 -3.32 -7.80
C ALA A 191 16.03 -4.73 -8.35
N ASP A 192 15.50 -5.64 -7.53
CA ASP A 192 15.05 -6.97 -7.96
C ASP A 192 13.69 -6.94 -8.69
N GLY A 193 12.99 -5.81 -8.67
CA GLY A 193 11.67 -5.64 -9.25
C GLY A 193 10.56 -6.38 -8.51
N LYS A 194 10.85 -6.95 -7.33
CA LYS A 194 9.90 -7.79 -6.58
C LYS A 194 9.26 -7.06 -5.42
N ARG A 195 9.70 -5.86 -5.10
CA ARG A 195 9.16 -5.07 -3.98
C ARG A 195 8.96 -3.63 -4.35
N ILE A 196 7.89 -3.07 -3.81
CA ILE A 196 7.55 -1.66 -3.91
C ILE A 196 7.43 -1.11 -2.50
N TYR A 197 8.04 0.04 -2.26
CA TYR A 197 7.91 0.76 -1.00
C TYR A 197 7.19 2.07 -1.28
N THR A 198 6.21 2.39 -0.45
CA THR A 198 5.46 3.64 -0.54
C THR A 198 5.55 4.40 0.75
N ALA A 199 5.52 5.73 0.64
CA ALA A 199 5.30 6.56 1.80
C ALA A 199 4.20 7.59 1.51
N GLY A 200 3.33 7.79 2.49
CA GLY A 200 2.17 8.66 2.37
C GLY A 200 1.39 8.69 3.67
N SER A 201 0.06 8.70 3.59
CA SER A 201 -0.80 8.82 4.75
C SER A 201 -2.01 7.89 4.70
N ILE A 202 -2.47 7.44 5.86
CA ILE A 202 -3.75 6.76 6.06
C ILE A 202 -4.70 7.66 6.85
N ALA A 203 -6.01 7.46 6.70
CA ALA A 203 -7.00 8.13 7.53
C ALA A 203 -6.82 7.73 9.01
N ASN A 204 -6.95 8.71 9.90
CA ASN A 204 -6.98 8.47 11.34
C ASN A 204 -8.43 8.30 11.81
N PRO A 205 -8.89 7.08 12.13
CA PRO A 205 -10.28 6.84 12.51
C PRO A 205 -10.67 7.52 13.83
N GLN A 206 -9.69 7.93 14.64
CA GLN A 206 -9.92 8.61 15.92
C GLN A 206 -10.05 10.13 15.77
N ALA A 207 -9.69 10.67 14.60
CA ALA A 207 -9.67 12.09 14.36
C ALA A 207 -10.95 12.56 13.64
N GLY A 208 -11.41 13.77 13.96
CA GLY A 208 -12.48 14.40 13.21
C GLY A 208 -12.01 14.82 11.82
N SER A 209 -12.88 14.70 10.80
CA SER A 209 -12.56 15.19 9.46
C SER A 209 -12.25 16.69 9.45
N GLY A 210 -11.24 17.09 8.67
CA GLY A 210 -10.70 18.45 8.62
C GLY A 210 -9.84 18.83 9.82
N SER A 211 -9.61 17.92 10.78
CA SER A 211 -8.64 18.14 11.84
C SER A 211 -7.22 17.92 11.32
N HIS A 212 -6.24 18.52 11.99
CA HIS A 212 -4.82 18.31 11.69
C HIS A 212 -4.33 16.90 12.05
N GLU A 213 -5.17 16.11 12.74
CA GLU A 213 -4.92 14.73 13.13
C GLU A 213 -5.61 13.74 12.18
N GLU A 214 -6.32 14.21 11.14
CA GLU A 214 -7.10 13.40 10.20
C GLU A 214 -6.25 12.33 9.48
N PHE A 215 -4.93 12.49 9.45
CA PHE A 215 -4.03 11.62 8.72
C PHE A 215 -2.84 11.17 9.57
N LEU A 216 -2.46 9.91 9.43
CA LEU A 216 -1.24 9.33 10.00
C LEU A 216 -0.24 9.02 8.88
N GLY A 217 1.01 9.43 9.05
CA GLY A 217 2.08 9.10 8.11
C GLY A 217 2.41 7.61 8.13
N GLN A 218 2.47 6.98 6.97
CA GLN A 218 2.74 5.54 6.84
C GLN A 218 3.80 5.27 5.77
N LEU A 219 4.73 4.37 6.08
CA LEU A 219 5.65 3.72 5.14
C LEU A 219 5.20 2.26 4.98
N VAL A 220 5.04 1.78 3.76
CA VAL A 220 4.55 0.42 3.49
C VAL A 220 5.47 -0.29 2.51
N ALA A 221 5.70 -1.58 2.75
CA ALA A 221 6.33 -2.47 1.79
C ALA A 221 5.31 -3.46 1.22
N TYR A 222 5.35 -3.64 -0.09
CA TYR A 222 4.58 -4.62 -0.83
C TYR A 222 5.52 -5.59 -1.55
N ASP A 223 5.22 -6.88 -1.49
CA ASP A 223 5.75 -7.88 -2.41
C ASP A 223 4.91 -7.85 -3.70
N LEU A 224 5.58 -7.85 -4.85
CA LEU A 224 4.98 -7.79 -6.17
C LEU A 224 4.82 -9.20 -6.76
N HIS A 225 3.58 -9.57 -7.07
CA HIS A 225 3.23 -10.85 -7.69
C HIS A 225 2.46 -10.59 -8.99
N GLY A 226 3.20 -10.47 -10.10
CA GLY A 226 2.61 -10.03 -11.37
C GLY A 226 2.22 -8.56 -11.30
N VAL A 227 0.92 -8.27 -11.37
CA VAL A 227 0.35 -6.92 -11.17
C VAL A 227 -0.27 -6.74 -9.78
N SER A 228 -0.31 -7.78 -8.96
CA SER A 228 -0.90 -7.78 -7.63
C SER A 228 0.14 -7.40 -6.56
N LEU A 229 -0.32 -6.74 -5.51
CA LEU A 229 0.50 -6.24 -4.40
C LEU A 229 0.09 -6.93 -3.11
N ILE A 230 1.02 -7.64 -2.48
CA ILE A 230 0.81 -8.24 -1.17
C ILE A 230 1.56 -7.39 -0.15
N LYS A 231 0.84 -6.79 0.79
CA LYS A 231 1.51 -6.02 1.84
C LYS A 231 2.34 -6.93 2.72
N ARG A 232 3.56 -6.51 2.97
CA ARG A 232 4.56 -7.25 3.74
C ARG A 232 4.71 -6.70 5.14
N TRP A 233 4.83 -5.38 5.28
CA TRP A 233 4.92 -4.69 6.55
C TRP A 233 4.54 -3.22 6.37
N ALA A 234 4.16 -2.56 7.46
CA ALA A 234 3.98 -1.12 7.51
C ALA A 234 4.61 -0.53 8.77
N TYR A 235 5.07 0.71 8.66
CA TYR A 235 5.55 1.53 9.74
C TYR A 235 4.74 2.82 9.79
N GLU A 236 4.07 3.04 10.91
CA GLU A 236 3.23 4.22 11.15
C GLU A 236 3.94 5.19 12.08
N ILE A 237 3.83 6.48 11.77
CA ILE A 237 4.32 7.54 12.64
C ILE A 237 3.15 8.06 13.47
N PRO A 238 3.23 8.01 14.81
CA PRO A 238 2.23 8.62 15.65
C PRO A 238 2.39 10.13 15.64
N GLY A 239 1.29 10.85 15.39
CA GLY A 239 1.18 12.27 15.70
C GLY A 239 1.15 13.21 14.50
N TRP A 240 0.66 14.42 14.79
CA TRP A 240 0.51 15.48 13.82
C TRP A 240 1.85 16.12 13.42
N GLY A 241 1.87 16.72 12.22
CA GLY A 241 3.00 17.50 11.76
C GLY A 241 4.20 16.64 11.39
N ASP A 242 4.05 15.32 11.34
CA ASP A 242 5.08 14.38 10.94
C ASP A 242 4.63 13.65 9.68
N SER A 243 5.40 13.79 8.60
CA SER A 243 5.02 13.22 7.31
C SER A 243 6.25 12.73 6.57
N PHE A 244 6.09 11.63 5.86
CA PHE A 244 7.09 11.18 4.90
C PHE A 244 7.16 12.13 3.70
N ARG A 245 8.36 12.35 3.20
CA ARG A 245 8.67 13.22 2.04
C ARG A 245 9.21 12.43 0.86
N GLN A 246 10.02 11.41 1.13
CA GLN A 246 10.63 10.59 0.09
C GLN A 246 10.97 9.21 0.64
N VAL A 247 10.86 8.18 -0.20
CA VAL A 247 11.38 6.83 0.07
C VAL A 247 12.42 6.49 -0.99
N ALA A 248 13.47 5.76 -0.61
CA ALA A 248 14.52 5.29 -1.51
C ALA A 248 15.01 3.91 -1.09
N CYS A 249 15.57 3.17 -2.05
CA CYS A 249 16.19 1.87 -1.80
C CYS A 249 17.68 1.91 -2.13
N SER A 250 18.48 1.24 -1.32
CA SER A 250 19.83 0.84 -1.75
C SER A 250 19.72 -0.33 -2.74
N GLY A 251 20.53 -0.32 -3.79
CA GLY A 251 20.47 -1.31 -4.88
C GLY A 251 20.98 -2.71 -4.50
N SER A 252 21.70 -2.85 -3.38
CA SER A 252 22.32 -4.12 -2.98
C SER A 252 22.12 -4.50 -1.51
N ALA A 253 21.77 -3.56 -0.63
CA ALA A 253 21.89 -3.75 0.81
C ALA A 253 20.59 -4.18 1.51
N GLY A 254 19.53 -4.55 0.78
CA GLY A 254 18.25 -4.95 1.40
C GLY A 254 17.77 -3.92 2.42
N THR A 255 18.00 -2.63 2.13
CA THR A 255 17.77 -1.53 3.06
C THR A 255 16.94 -0.47 2.38
N VAL A 256 15.91 -0.01 3.10
CA VAL A 256 14.99 1.05 2.68
C VAL A 256 15.29 2.29 3.52
N TYR A 257 15.29 3.45 2.87
CA TYR A 257 15.47 4.74 3.51
C TYR A 257 14.20 5.55 3.35
N ALA A 258 13.80 6.25 4.41
CA ALA A 258 12.67 7.16 4.38
C ALA A 258 13.09 8.53 4.93
N LEU A 259 12.75 9.57 4.20
CA LEU A 259 12.92 10.96 4.62
C LEU A 259 11.61 11.45 5.21
N ARG A 260 11.64 11.96 6.44
CA ARG A 260 10.52 12.58 7.13
C ARG A 260 10.75 14.05 7.35
N CYS A 261 9.66 14.80 7.39
CA CYS A 261 9.62 16.17 7.90
C CYS A 261 8.72 16.21 9.12
N GLN A 262 9.28 16.66 10.25
CA GLN A 262 8.56 16.87 11.49
C GLN A 262 8.49 18.37 11.80
N TYR A 263 7.28 18.91 11.88
CA TYR A 263 7.01 20.29 12.27
C TYR A 263 6.82 20.36 13.78
N LEU A 264 7.76 21.01 14.45
CA LEU A 264 7.76 21.26 15.89
C LEU A 264 7.49 22.74 16.16
N ASP A 265 7.17 23.10 17.40
CA ASP A 265 7.05 24.51 17.82
C ASP A 265 8.32 25.32 17.54
N SER A 266 9.49 24.66 17.56
CA SER A 266 10.79 25.26 17.27
C SER A 266 11.14 25.35 15.77
N GLY A 267 10.27 24.88 14.87
CA GLY A 267 10.50 24.81 13.44
C GLY A 267 10.47 23.39 12.88
N ALA A 268 10.83 23.25 11.60
CA ALA A 268 10.90 21.95 10.94
C ALA A 268 12.22 21.22 11.24
N ARG A 269 12.13 19.89 11.29
CA ARG A 269 13.26 18.97 11.42
C ARG A 269 13.13 17.85 10.40
N ALA A 270 14.20 17.55 9.69
CA ALA A 270 14.28 16.38 8.85
C ALA A 270 14.74 15.17 9.66
N VAL A 271 14.13 14.02 9.41
CA VAL A 271 14.56 12.74 9.99
C VAL A 271 14.79 11.76 8.85
N VAL A 272 16.02 11.26 8.73
CA VAL A 272 16.36 10.17 7.80
C VAL A 272 16.29 8.89 8.59
N MET A 273 15.48 7.94 8.12
CA MET A 273 15.30 6.64 8.76
C MET A 273 15.84 5.55 7.84
N ARG A 274 16.42 4.51 8.45
CA ARG A 274 16.94 3.33 7.76
C ARG A 274 16.23 2.08 8.27
N PHE A 275 15.62 1.33 7.37
CA PHE A 275 14.86 0.12 7.68
C PHE A 275 15.46 -1.10 7.01
N ASP A 276 15.35 -2.25 7.68
CA ASP A 276 15.56 -3.55 7.05
C ASP A 276 14.41 -3.81 6.06
N ALA A 277 14.74 -4.03 4.80
CA ALA A 277 13.72 -4.25 3.76
C ALA A 277 12.90 -5.53 4.00
N ALA A 278 13.48 -6.53 4.66
CA ALA A 278 12.86 -7.84 4.79
C ALA A 278 11.72 -7.85 5.82
N ASP A 279 11.82 -7.08 6.90
CA ASP A 279 10.85 -7.11 8.00
C ASP A 279 10.39 -5.73 8.48
N GLY A 280 10.89 -4.65 7.89
CA GLY A 280 10.50 -3.28 8.24
C GLY A 280 11.06 -2.82 9.58
N ARG A 281 12.01 -3.55 10.18
CA ARG A 281 12.63 -3.15 11.44
C ARG A 281 13.45 -1.87 11.23
N LEU A 282 13.17 -0.85 12.04
CA LEU A 282 14.01 0.35 12.10
C LEU A 282 15.42 -0.03 12.58
N ILE A 283 16.40 0.18 11.70
CA ILE A 283 17.83 -0.05 11.98
C ILE A 283 18.43 1.17 12.65
N ASP A 284 18.15 2.36 12.10
CA ASP A 284 18.81 3.60 12.51
C ASP A 284 18.00 4.84 12.12
N GLN A 285 18.27 5.97 12.76
CA GLN A 285 17.73 7.27 12.36
C GLN A 285 18.71 8.42 12.64
N GLY A 286 18.81 9.34 11.69
CA GLY A 286 19.57 10.60 11.81
C GLY A 286 18.64 11.81 11.72
N GLU A 287 18.99 12.88 12.43
CA GLU A 287 18.22 14.12 12.46
C GLU A 287 19.01 15.28 11.86
N LEU A 288 18.35 16.13 11.07
CA LEU A 288 18.93 17.33 10.49
C LEU A 288 18.02 18.54 10.74
N PRO A 289 18.57 19.74 11.00
CA PRO A 289 17.76 20.93 11.22
C PRO A 289 17.18 21.47 9.90
N GLY A 290 15.91 21.88 9.91
CA GLY A 290 15.23 22.52 8.78
C GLY A 290 14.22 21.61 8.08
N GLU A 291 13.57 22.15 7.04
CA GLU A 291 12.59 21.41 6.24
C GLU A 291 13.27 20.69 5.06
N PRO A 292 13.16 19.35 4.94
CA PRO A 292 13.80 18.63 3.85
C PRO A 292 13.02 18.78 2.54
N ALA A 293 13.75 18.95 1.45
CA ALA A 293 13.23 19.06 0.09
C ALA A 293 13.33 17.75 -0.70
N SER A 294 14.48 17.07 -0.67
CA SER A 294 14.70 15.81 -1.38
C SER A 294 15.83 15.00 -0.73
N MET A 295 15.84 13.70 -0.99
CA MET A 295 16.87 12.74 -0.58
C MET A 295 17.35 11.92 -1.77
N ALA A 296 18.64 11.59 -1.79
CA ALA A 296 19.21 10.55 -2.64
C ALA A 296 20.07 9.60 -1.80
N VAL A 297 20.11 8.32 -2.19
CA VAL A 297 20.89 7.28 -1.52
C VAL A 297 21.82 6.66 -2.56
N MET A 298 23.10 6.51 -2.23
CA MET A 298 24.05 5.82 -3.10
C MET A 298 23.67 4.33 -3.23
N ALA A 299 23.98 3.69 -4.36
CA ALA A 299 23.49 2.34 -4.67
C ALA A 299 23.92 1.27 -3.64
N ASP A 300 25.06 1.45 -2.97
CA ASP A 300 25.55 0.58 -1.89
C ASP A 300 25.10 1.03 -0.49
N GLY A 301 24.37 2.14 -0.38
CA GLY A 301 23.91 2.73 0.88
C GLY A 301 25.01 3.39 1.71
N SER A 302 26.21 3.60 1.17
CA SER A 302 27.33 4.17 1.94
C SER A 302 27.20 5.66 2.20
N GLU A 303 26.42 6.36 1.38
CA GLU A 303 26.21 7.81 1.45
C GLU A 303 24.75 8.16 1.17
N ILE A 304 24.25 9.15 1.90
CA ILE A 304 22.93 9.73 1.74
C ILE A 304 23.08 11.23 1.58
N ALA A 305 22.39 11.82 0.61
CA ALA A 305 22.31 13.26 0.44
C ALA A 305 20.90 13.73 0.77
N VAL A 306 20.77 14.82 1.53
CA VAL A 306 19.50 15.48 1.85
C VAL A 306 19.61 16.95 1.54
N SER A 307 18.76 17.45 0.65
CA SER A 307 18.62 18.89 0.40
C SER A 307 17.54 19.47 1.29
N MET A 308 17.75 20.71 1.73
CA MET A 308 16.82 21.46 2.57
C MET A 308 16.18 22.60 1.77
N PHE A 309 14.98 23.01 2.16
CA PHE A 309 14.27 24.14 1.53
C PHE A 309 15.06 25.46 1.65
N GLU A 310 15.88 25.60 2.69
CA GLU A 310 16.70 26.78 2.96
C GLU A 310 18.02 26.83 2.16
N GLY A 311 18.23 25.89 1.22
CA GLY A 311 19.40 25.86 0.34
C GLY A 311 20.65 25.24 0.98
N LEU A 312 20.47 24.39 1.99
CA LEU A 312 21.53 23.54 2.55
C LEU A 312 21.47 22.15 1.91
N LEU A 313 22.64 21.53 1.75
CA LEU A 313 22.81 20.14 1.35
C LEU A 313 23.62 19.43 2.41
N TYR A 314 23.04 18.40 3.02
CA TYR A 314 23.72 17.51 3.96
C TYR A 314 24.13 16.23 3.23
N GLN A 315 25.36 15.79 3.48
CA GLN A 315 25.82 14.43 3.19
C GLN A 315 25.89 13.67 4.50
N LEU A 316 25.36 12.46 4.53
CA LEU A 316 25.38 11.57 5.67
C LEU A 316 26.12 10.30 5.28
N ASP A 317 26.88 9.74 6.22
CA ASP A 317 27.51 8.44 6.04
C ASP A 317 26.52 7.28 6.26
N ALA A 318 27.03 6.05 6.18
CA ALA A 318 26.25 4.84 6.39
C ALA A 318 25.64 4.74 7.81
N ASP A 319 26.15 5.47 8.80
CA ASP A 319 25.64 5.53 10.18
C ASP A 319 24.77 6.77 10.42
N LEU A 320 24.28 7.38 9.31
CA LEU A 320 23.45 8.57 9.28
C LEU A 320 24.07 9.76 10.03
N GLN A 321 25.40 9.80 10.14
CA GLN A 321 26.10 10.93 10.71
C GLN A 321 26.29 12.01 9.66
N ALA A 322 25.78 13.20 9.94
CA ALA A 322 25.89 14.34 9.04
C ALA A 322 27.33 14.88 8.97
N MET A 323 27.81 15.09 7.76
CA MET A 323 29.01 15.87 7.47
C MET A 323 28.69 17.38 7.51
N ASP A 324 29.73 18.21 7.34
CA ASP A 324 29.56 19.67 7.25
C ASP A 324 28.62 20.04 6.09
N PRO A 325 27.57 20.85 6.32
CA PRO A 325 26.60 21.17 5.29
C PRO A 325 27.19 22.07 4.20
N ILE A 326 26.82 21.78 2.95
CA ILE A 326 27.17 22.59 1.78
C ILE A 326 26.05 23.60 1.55
N ARG A 327 26.39 24.89 1.51
CA ARG A 327 25.43 25.95 1.15
C ARG A 327 25.36 26.09 -0.37
N LEU A 328 24.18 25.81 -0.92
CA LEU A 328 23.89 25.99 -2.33
C LEU A 328 23.48 27.43 -2.62
N ALA A 329 23.80 27.91 -3.82
CA ALA A 329 23.38 29.23 -4.28
C ALA A 329 21.86 29.29 -4.57
N GLN A 330 21.28 28.13 -4.93
CA GLN A 330 19.88 27.97 -5.26
C GLN A 330 19.28 26.79 -4.49
N ARG A 331 17.95 26.79 -4.37
CA ARG A 331 17.23 25.67 -3.78
C ARG A 331 17.37 24.43 -4.66
N ALA A 332 17.59 23.28 -4.03
CA ALA A 332 17.65 21.99 -4.70
C ALA A 332 16.31 21.26 -4.62
N GLY A 333 15.71 20.94 -5.77
CA GLY A 333 14.41 20.27 -5.89
C GLY A 333 14.49 18.75 -6.04
N GLY A 334 15.64 18.22 -6.47
CA GLY A 334 15.84 16.79 -6.66
C GLY A 334 17.31 16.41 -6.63
N LEU A 335 17.58 15.20 -6.15
CA LEU A 335 18.93 14.66 -5.96
C LEU A 335 19.03 13.30 -6.64
N ARG A 336 20.21 12.98 -7.19
CA ARG A 336 20.49 11.66 -7.78
C ARG A 336 21.98 11.34 -7.69
N TYR A 337 22.34 10.25 -7.01
CA TYR A 337 23.69 9.69 -7.11
C TYR A 337 23.86 8.92 -8.42
N LEU A 338 25.07 9.00 -8.97
CA LEU A 338 25.58 8.09 -9.99
C LEU A 338 26.41 6.98 -9.33
N ARG A 339 26.62 5.85 -10.01
CA ARG A 339 27.43 4.72 -9.54
C ARG A 339 28.89 5.08 -9.29
N GLY A 340 29.40 6.13 -9.94
CA GLY A 340 30.74 6.66 -9.69
C GLY A 340 30.87 7.47 -8.38
N GLY A 341 29.75 7.70 -7.70
CA GLY A 341 29.65 8.47 -6.45
C GLY A 341 29.36 9.95 -6.67
N GLU A 342 29.30 10.42 -7.91
CA GLU A 342 28.92 11.80 -8.19
C GLU A 342 27.46 12.05 -7.84
N LEU A 343 27.18 13.18 -7.19
CA LEU A 343 25.82 13.60 -6.87
C LEU A 343 25.36 14.67 -7.86
N LEU A 344 24.28 14.39 -8.59
CA LEU A 344 23.56 15.36 -9.40
C LEU A 344 22.49 16.06 -8.55
N ILE A 345 22.41 17.39 -8.70
CA ILE A 345 21.56 18.26 -7.89
C ILE A 345 20.73 19.13 -8.84
N ALA A 346 19.42 18.90 -8.90
CA ALA A 346 18.49 19.71 -9.66
C ALA A 346 18.15 20.99 -8.90
N THR A 347 18.29 22.14 -9.56
CA THR A 347 18.05 23.48 -9.00
C THR A 347 17.26 24.37 -9.95
N ASP A 348 16.76 25.49 -9.44
CA ASP A 348 16.05 26.51 -10.22
C ASP A 348 16.88 27.17 -11.34
N ASP A 349 18.20 26.98 -11.34
CA ASP A 349 19.11 27.55 -12.36
C ASP A 349 19.84 26.47 -13.19
N GLY A 350 19.65 25.18 -12.91
CA GLY A 350 20.47 24.16 -13.54
C GLY A 350 20.54 22.82 -12.83
N VAL A 351 21.29 21.90 -13.42
CA VAL A 351 21.82 20.73 -12.72
C VAL A 351 23.25 21.04 -12.30
N LEU A 352 23.53 20.86 -11.02
CA LEU A 352 24.87 20.87 -10.46
C LEU A 352 25.38 19.44 -10.31
N GLN A 353 26.70 19.26 -10.36
CA GLN A 353 27.40 18.02 -10.05
C GLN A 353 28.34 18.26 -8.88
N LEU A 354 28.26 17.41 -7.87
CA LEU A 354 29.21 17.34 -6.77
C LEU A 354 30.03 16.05 -6.92
N ASP A 355 31.33 16.21 -7.20
CA ASP A 355 32.25 15.08 -7.28
C ASP A 355 32.53 14.50 -5.87
N PRO A 356 32.80 13.19 -5.72
CA PRO A 356 33.09 12.56 -4.43
C PRO A 356 34.18 13.29 -3.64
N GLY A 357 33.90 13.59 -2.37
CA GLY A 357 34.81 14.31 -1.47
C GLY A 357 35.00 15.80 -1.77
N SER A 358 34.33 16.35 -2.79
CA SER A 358 34.27 17.79 -3.03
C SER A 358 33.18 18.44 -2.17
N THR A 359 33.37 19.73 -1.85
CA THR A 359 32.33 20.59 -1.25
C THR A 359 31.87 21.70 -2.20
N LEU A 360 32.41 21.72 -3.42
CA LEU A 360 32.15 22.74 -4.43
C LEU A 360 31.41 22.12 -5.62
N PRO A 361 30.08 22.26 -5.70
CA PRO A 361 29.32 21.78 -6.83
C PRO A 361 29.60 22.63 -8.08
N ARG A 362 29.69 21.99 -9.24
CA ARG A 362 29.84 22.65 -10.55
C ARG A 362 28.55 22.57 -11.35
N GLN A 363 28.16 23.65 -12.03
CA GLN A 363 27.02 23.61 -12.94
C GLN A 363 27.37 22.81 -14.20
N VAL A 364 26.56 21.81 -14.51
CA VAL A 364 26.76 20.90 -15.65
C VAL A 364 25.61 20.94 -16.65
N PHE A 365 24.47 21.50 -16.27
CA PHE A 365 23.34 21.75 -17.14
C PHE A 365 22.74 23.13 -16.81
N PRO A 366 22.58 24.05 -17.78
CA PRO A 366 22.22 25.44 -17.50
C PRO A 366 20.72 25.72 -17.50
N PHE A 367 19.87 24.70 -17.62
CA PHE A 367 18.41 24.86 -17.62
C PHE A 367 17.82 24.37 -16.32
N ARG A 368 16.75 25.03 -15.88
CA ARG A 368 16.00 24.70 -14.67
C ARG A 368 15.75 23.19 -14.58
N ALA A 369 15.91 22.66 -13.38
CA ALA A 369 15.74 21.25 -13.11
C ALA A 369 14.97 21.06 -11.80
N PHE A 370 14.08 20.09 -11.77
CA PHE A 370 13.33 19.71 -10.57
C PHE A 370 13.55 18.25 -10.20
N ARG A 371 13.10 17.28 -11.02
CA ARG A 371 13.42 15.86 -10.84
C ARG A 371 14.48 15.40 -11.82
N LEU A 372 15.25 14.41 -11.37
CA LEU A 372 16.32 13.76 -12.10
C LEU A 372 16.05 12.26 -12.11
N SER A 373 16.11 11.63 -13.27
CA SER A 373 15.96 10.18 -13.42
C SER A 373 16.98 9.65 -14.41
N THR A 374 17.65 8.55 -14.09
CA THR A 374 18.65 7.94 -14.97
C THR A 374 18.19 6.55 -15.39
N ASN A 375 18.63 6.12 -16.56
CA ASN A 375 18.56 4.71 -16.91
C ASN A 375 19.63 3.90 -16.13
N ASP A 376 19.54 2.57 -16.16
CA ASP A 376 20.39 1.68 -15.34
C ASP A 376 21.87 1.73 -15.73
N SER A 377 22.16 1.99 -17.02
CA SER A 377 23.52 2.14 -17.50
C SER A 377 24.10 3.54 -17.23
N GLU A 378 23.30 4.46 -16.65
CA GLU A 378 23.67 5.85 -16.38
C GLU A 378 24.24 6.57 -17.63
N THR A 379 23.71 6.22 -18.80
CA THR A 379 24.07 6.84 -20.07
C THR A 379 23.10 7.94 -20.46
N MET A 380 21.92 7.97 -19.85
CA MET A 380 20.88 8.98 -20.08
C MET A 380 20.33 9.50 -18.76
N LEU A 381 19.96 10.78 -18.78
CA LEU A 381 19.34 11.51 -17.69
C LEU A 381 18.10 12.22 -18.23
N ALA A 382 16.94 11.99 -17.62
CA ALA A 382 15.77 12.82 -17.78
C ALA A 382 15.78 13.92 -16.72
N VAL A 383 15.48 15.15 -17.16
CA VAL A 383 15.41 16.35 -16.35
C VAL A 383 14.03 16.98 -16.53
N SER A 384 13.23 17.02 -15.46
CA SER A 384 11.94 17.72 -15.43
C SER A 384 12.06 19.11 -14.82
N GLN A 385 10.96 19.88 -14.85
CA GLN A 385 10.88 21.22 -14.24
C GLN A 385 9.69 21.30 -13.28
N TRP A 386 9.75 22.17 -12.28
CA TRP A 386 8.62 22.43 -11.38
C TRP A 386 7.77 23.57 -11.93
N PRO A 387 6.42 23.52 -11.80
CA PRO A 387 5.58 24.61 -12.23
C PRO A 387 5.80 25.85 -11.36
N GLN A 388 5.81 27.02 -11.98
CA GLN A 388 5.88 28.27 -11.24
C GLN A 388 4.55 28.49 -10.51
N ILE A 389 4.59 28.53 -9.18
CA ILE A 389 3.41 28.69 -8.31
C ILE A 389 2.71 30.05 -8.52
N HIS A 390 3.34 31.00 -9.22
CA HIS A 390 2.82 32.35 -9.44
C HIS A 390 2.66 32.70 -10.92
N GLY A 391 1.55 32.27 -11.52
CA GLY A 391 0.87 33.02 -12.57
C GLY A 391 1.46 32.95 -13.98
N GLN A 392 2.19 31.91 -14.32
CA GLN A 392 2.56 31.64 -15.71
C GLN A 392 2.05 30.27 -16.14
N ASP A 393 0.97 30.28 -16.93
CA ASP A 393 0.49 29.16 -17.77
C ASP A 393 1.48 28.91 -18.92
N VAL A 394 2.76 28.73 -18.59
CA VAL A 394 3.80 28.47 -19.58
C VAL A 394 3.98 26.97 -19.66
N GLU A 395 3.83 26.46 -20.88
CA GLU A 395 4.12 25.07 -21.22
C GLU A 395 5.61 24.79 -20.96
N PHE A 396 5.88 23.66 -20.32
CA PHE A 396 7.24 23.12 -20.26
C PHE A 396 7.20 21.60 -20.21
N GLY A 397 8.32 21.04 -20.62
CA GLY A 397 8.51 19.62 -20.80
C GLY A 397 9.61 19.04 -19.94
N ALA A 398 9.93 17.78 -20.21
CA ALA A 398 11.16 17.16 -19.76
C ALA A 398 12.19 17.13 -20.89
N SER A 399 13.47 17.11 -20.53
CA SER A 399 14.56 16.88 -21.49
C SER A 399 15.29 15.60 -21.16
N VAL A 400 15.66 14.84 -22.19
CA VAL A 400 16.56 13.71 -22.08
C VAL A 400 17.93 14.11 -22.62
N VAL A 401 18.94 13.97 -21.79
CA VAL A 401 20.33 14.35 -22.05
C VAL A 401 21.24 13.12 -21.86
N PRO A 402 22.33 12.98 -22.62
CA PRO A 402 23.27 11.89 -22.44
C PRO A 402 24.24 12.24 -21.31
N LEU A 403 24.69 11.24 -20.56
CA LEU A 403 25.77 11.40 -19.58
C LEU A 403 27.11 10.96 -20.18
N PRO A 404 28.23 11.66 -19.87
CA PRO A 404 28.33 12.88 -19.05
C PRO A 404 28.12 14.19 -19.85
N GLY A 405 27.83 14.11 -21.16
CA GLY A 405 27.87 15.27 -22.07
C GLY A 405 26.77 16.32 -21.85
N LEU A 406 25.65 15.93 -21.23
CA LEU A 406 24.52 16.76 -20.77
C LEU A 406 23.96 17.76 -21.81
N SER A 407 24.17 17.47 -23.10
CA SER A 407 23.60 18.22 -24.21
C SER A 407 22.26 17.60 -24.60
N PRO A 408 21.12 18.32 -24.56
CA PRO A 408 19.81 17.74 -24.84
C PRO A 408 19.77 16.98 -26.17
N VAL A 409 19.43 15.70 -26.11
CA VAL A 409 19.18 14.90 -27.32
C VAL A 409 17.74 15.07 -27.76
N ARG A 410 16.83 15.24 -26.80
CA ARG A 410 15.40 15.43 -27.04
C ARG A 410 14.73 16.19 -25.89
N SER A 411 13.74 17.00 -26.23
CA SER A 411 12.82 17.63 -25.28
C SER A 411 11.39 17.23 -25.60
N PHE A 412 10.62 16.92 -24.57
CA PHE A 412 9.25 16.43 -24.64
C PHE A 412 8.31 17.52 -24.15
N LEU A 413 7.86 18.37 -25.06
CA LEU A 413 6.86 19.40 -24.78
C LEU A 413 5.45 18.81 -25.00
N LEU A 414 4.56 19.10 -24.07
CA LEU A 414 3.17 18.69 -24.12
C LEU A 414 2.31 19.95 -24.29
N PRO A 415 1.66 20.13 -25.45
CA PRO A 415 0.76 21.26 -25.66
C PRO A 415 -0.30 21.33 -24.57
N ASP A 416 -0.55 22.51 -24.04
CA ASP A 416 -1.46 22.82 -22.94
C ASP A 416 -1.14 22.12 -21.61
N HIS A 417 0.10 21.66 -21.39
CA HIS A 417 0.50 20.97 -20.16
C HIS A 417 1.87 21.40 -19.61
N GLN A 418 2.09 21.08 -18.34
CA GLN A 418 3.34 21.23 -17.60
C GLN A 418 3.82 19.84 -17.15
N ALA A 419 4.96 19.36 -17.65
CA ALA A 419 5.52 18.06 -17.27
C ALA A 419 6.38 18.16 -16.00
N VAL A 420 5.83 17.74 -14.85
CA VAL A 420 6.39 18.03 -13.52
C VAL A 420 7.33 16.95 -12.99
N THR A 421 7.05 15.69 -13.33
CA THR A 421 7.87 14.52 -12.96
C THR A 421 8.23 13.77 -14.22
N ALA A 422 9.48 13.30 -14.29
CA ALA A 422 10.01 12.55 -15.42
C ALA A 422 10.80 11.34 -14.93
N GLU A 423 10.48 10.15 -15.44
CA GLU A 423 11.16 8.91 -15.10
C GLU A 423 11.56 8.14 -16.35
N LEU A 424 12.81 7.70 -16.42
CA LEU A 424 13.30 6.82 -17.46
C LEU A 424 13.08 5.36 -17.08
N SER A 425 12.75 4.53 -18.08
CA SER A 425 12.88 3.08 -17.91
C SER A 425 14.34 2.68 -17.71
N ALA A 426 14.57 1.52 -17.11
CA ALA A 426 15.92 0.97 -16.88
C ALA A 426 16.76 0.87 -18.16
N ASP A 427 16.14 0.50 -19.29
CA ASP A 427 16.78 0.46 -20.61
C ASP A 427 16.88 1.85 -21.28
N GLY A 428 16.23 2.86 -20.71
CA GLY A 428 16.16 4.23 -21.19
C GLY A 428 15.33 4.43 -22.45
N ARG A 429 14.66 3.39 -22.96
CA ARG A 429 13.87 3.45 -24.20
C ARG A 429 12.52 4.11 -24.00
N ARG A 430 12.06 4.25 -22.76
CA ARG A 430 10.78 4.85 -22.40
C ARG A 430 10.99 6.00 -21.41
N LEU A 431 10.14 7.01 -21.54
CA LEU A 431 10.06 8.14 -20.62
C LEU A 431 8.61 8.29 -20.17
N ALA A 432 8.37 8.18 -18.86
CA ALA A 432 7.07 8.46 -18.26
C ALA A 432 7.05 9.87 -17.66
N LEU A 433 5.95 10.59 -17.89
CA LEU A 433 5.75 11.95 -17.41
C LEU A 433 4.45 12.04 -16.60
N ILE A 434 4.50 12.77 -15.48
CA ILE A 434 3.31 13.36 -14.87
C ILE A 434 3.13 14.75 -15.48
N ALA A 435 2.01 14.96 -16.15
CA ALA A 435 1.68 16.22 -16.80
C ALA A 435 0.47 16.87 -16.16
N LEU A 436 0.60 18.13 -15.73
CA LEU A 436 -0.50 18.96 -15.24
C LEU A 436 -1.09 19.74 -16.41
N ALA A 437 -2.39 19.62 -16.66
CA ALA A 437 -3.05 20.43 -17.69
C ALA A 437 -3.12 21.90 -17.24
N LEU A 438 -2.80 22.82 -18.16
CA LEU A 438 -2.92 24.26 -17.90
C LEU A 438 -4.37 24.60 -17.55
N ASN A 439 -4.57 25.53 -16.61
CA ASN A 439 -5.90 25.92 -16.12
C ASN A 439 -6.74 24.78 -15.52
N SER A 440 -6.12 23.65 -15.14
CA SER A 440 -6.80 22.52 -14.54
C SER A 440 -5.98 21.89 -13.41
N ALA A 441 -6.65 21.38 -12.38
CA ALA A 441 -6.01 20.51 -11.39
C ALA A 441 -5.78 19.08 -11.91
N ARG A 442 -6.22 18.79 -13.16
CA ARG A 442 -6.15 17.45 -13.75
C ARG A 442 -4.72 17.08 -14.13
N LYS A 443 -4.33 15.88 -13.73
CA LYS A 443 -3.04 15.26 -14.09
C LYS A 443 -3.24 14.19 -15.14
N HIS A 444 -2.21 14.01 -15.96
CA HIS A 444 -2.10 12.98 -16.97
C HIS A 444 -0.80 12.21 -16.75
N ILE A 445 -0.82 10.93 -17.06
CA ILE A 445 0.37 10.09 -17.17
C ILE A 445 0.60 9.85 -18.65
N ILE A 446 1.78 10.17 -19.13
CA ILE A 446 2.11 10.04 -20.54
C ILE A 446 3.43 9.30 -20.66
N VAL A 447 3.44 8.25 -21.47
CA VAL A 447 4.64 7.46 -21.74
C VAL A 447 5.04 7.67 -23.19
N PHE A 448 6.32 7.99 -23.39
CA PHE A 448 6.93 8.18 -24.69
C PHE A 448 7.99 7.14 -24.97
N GLU A 449 8.18 6.80 -26.25
CA GLU A 449 9.42 6.21 -26.73
C GLU A 449 10.49 7.32 -26.80
N THR A 450 11.60 7.11 -26.10
CA THR A 450 12.65 8.12 -25.92
C THR A 450 13.33 8.49 -27.24
N GLU A 451 13.56 7.51 -28.11
CA GLU A 451 14.31 7.70 -29.36
C GLU A 451 13.51 8.51 -30.38
N THR A 452 12.27 8.12 -30.65
CA THR A 452 11.43 8.74 -31.68
C THR A 452 10.65 9.95 -31.17
N GLY A 453 10.35 9.98 -29.87
CA GLY A 453 9.40 10.91 -29.28
C GLY A 453 7.93 10.51 -29.47
N GLN A 454 7.65 9.29 -29.93
CA GLN A 454 6.30 8.79 -30.10
C GLN A 454 5.61 8.60 -28.75
N GLU A 455 4.41 9.15 -28.61
CA GLU A 455 3.52 8.85 -27.47
C GLU A 455 3.03 7.41 -27.60
N LEU A 456 3.29 6.60 -26.57
CA LEU A 456 2.88 5.20 -26.49
C LEU A 456 1.56 5.08 -25.71
N ILE A 457 1.47 5.83 -24.60
CA ILE A 457 0.35 5.76 -23.66
C ILE A 457 0.03 7.17 -23.18
N ARG A 458 -1.27 7.48 -23.08
CA ARG A 458 -1.78 8.63 -22.35
C ARG A 458 -2.97 8.22 -21.51
N LEU A 459 -2.84 8.41 -20.20
CA LEU A 459 -3.86 8.08 -19.23
C LEU A 459 -4.25 9.34 -18.47
N ARG A 460 -5.54 9.45 -18.22
CA ARG A 460 -6.08 10.46 -17.33
C ARG A 460 -5.95 9.94 -15.90
N ALA A 461 -5.43 10.77 -15.00
CA ALA A 461 -5.45 10.49 -13.58
C ALA A 461 -6.74 11.04 -12.98
N ASP A 462 -7.50 10.18 -12.31
CA ASP A 462 -8.70 10.60 -11.56
C ASP A 462 -8.35 11.19 -10.19
N HIS A 463 -7.10 11.00 -9.76
CA HIS A 463 -6.59 11.39 -8.46
C HIS A 463 -5.27 12.18 -8.60
N LEU A 464 -4.81 12.79 -7.51
CA LEU A 464 -3.48 13.38 -7.48
C LEU A 464 -2.43 12.27 -7.53
N ILE A 465 -1.44 12.46 -8.40
CA ILE A 465 -0.28 11.58 -8.51
C ILE A 465 0.92 12.34 -7.97
N GLY A 466 1.57 11.79 -6.94
CA GLY A 466 2.76 12.37 -6.33
C GLY A 466 4.06 11.98 -7.04
N ASP A 467 4.10 10.76 -7.59
CA ASP A 467 5.34 10.12 -8.08
C ASP A 467 5.05 9.11 -9.20
N LEU A 468 6.08 8.51 -9.79
CA LEU A 468 5.94 7.31 -10.64
C LEU A 468 7.29 6.58 -10.73
N ALA A 469 7.27 5.27 -10.96
CA ALA A 469 8.49 4.50 -11.25
C ALA A 469 8.22 3.35 -12.20
N PHE A 470 9.16 3.09 -13.10
CA PHE A 470 9.13 1.85 -13.87
C PHE A 470 9.53 0.66 -12.99
N LEU A 471 8.95 -0.51 -13.29
CA LEU A 471 9.59 -1.76 -12.87
C LEU A 471 10.95 -1.89 -13.58
N PRO A 472 11.96 -2.54 -12.96
CA PRO A 472 13.30 -2.64 -13.55
C PRO A 472 13.36 -3.35 -14.91
N ASP A 473 12.40 -4.23 -15.19
CA ASP A 473 12.29 -4.89 -16.49
C ASP A 473 11.63 -4.00 -17.57
N GLY A 474 11.15 -2.82 -17.19
CA GLY A 474 10.45 -1.86 -18.04
C GLY A 474 9.05 -2.31 -18.46
N SER A 475 8.54 -3.44 -17.94
CA SER A 475 7.28 -4.06 -18.37
C SER A 475 6.05 -3.30 -17.90
N ALA A 476 6.15 -2.58 -16.78
CA ALA A 476 5.06 -1.81 -16.20
C ALA A 476 5.54 -0.52 -15.53
N LEU A 477 4.59 0.39 -15.33
CA LEU A 477 4.74 1.62 -14.58
C LEU A 477 3.91 1.55 -13.30
N VAL A 478 4.55 1.77 -12.15
CA VAL A 478 3.90 1.88 -10.86
C VAL A 478 3.52 3.33 -10.62
N VAL A 479 2.25 3.55 -10.31
CA VAL A 479 1.64 4.87 -10.14
C VAL A 479 0.98 4.95 -8.78
N PRO A 480 1.41 5.86 -7.89
CA PRO A 480 0.72 6.11 -6.65
C PRO A 480 -0.58 6.88 -6.90
N THR A 481 -1.61 6.52 -6.15
CA THR A 481 -2.91 7.19 -6.16
C THR A 481 -3.16 7.88 -4.83
N SER A 482 -3.89 8.99 -4.86
CA SER A 482 -4.35 9.70 -3.66
C SER A 482 -5.86 9.62 -3.51
N GLY A 483 -6.37 9.64 -2.29
CA GLY A 483 -7.79 9.60 -1.97
C GLY A 483 -8.18 8.30 -1.29
N ALA A 484 -9.26 8.34 -0.52
CA ALA A 484 -9.79 7.21 0.25
C ALA A 484 -9.97 6.00 -0.67
N THR A 485 -9.10 5.02 -0.50
CA THR A 485 -9.13 3.73 -1.19
C THR A 485 -9.01 2.63 -0.15
N THR A 486 -9.77 1.55 -0.36
CA THR A 486 -9.83 0.38 0.53
C THR A 486 -8.71 -0.63 0.25
N GLY A 487 -7.95 -0.44 -0.83
CA GLY A 487 -6.80 -1.26 -1.21
C GLY A 487 -5.51 -0.44 -1.33
N PRO A 488 -4.39 -1.07 -1.72
CA PRO A 488 -3.11 -0.39 -1.87
C PRO A 488 -3.26 0.89 -2.74
N PRO A 489 -2.72 2.04 -2.32
CA PRO A 489 -2.87 3.31 -3.03
C PRO A 489 -1.90 3.39 -4.22
N LEU A 490 -1.87 2.34 -5.03
CA LEU A 490 -0.98 2.10 -6.14
C LEU A 490 -1.74 1.47 -7.30
N LYS A 491 -1.38 1.84 -8.52
CA LYS A 491 -1.79 1.18 -9.76
C LYS A 491 -0.56 0.70 -10.50
N ILE A 492 -0.60 -0.54 -10.98
CA ILE A 492 0.44 -1.10 -11.86
C ILE A 492 -0.11 -1.08 -13.27
N LEU A 493 0.57 -0.36 -14.15
CA LEU A 493 0.15 -0.15 -15.52
C LEU A 493 1.08 -0.91 -16.47
N PRO A 494 0.63 -2.03 -17.06
CA PRO A 494 1.42 -2.73 -18.07
C PRO A 494 1.70 -1.82 -19.28
N ILE A 495 2.93 -1.87 -19.77
CA ILE A 495 3.40 -1.12 -20.94
C ILE A 495 3.87 -2.15 -21.98
N SER A 496 2.89 -2.77 -22.65
CA SER A 496 3.11 -3.71 -23.76
C SER A 496 3.24 -3.00 -25.10
#